data_AF-A0A7M2QQG2-F1
#
_entry.id   AF-A0A7M2QQG2-F1
#
_cell.length_a   1.000
_cell.length_b   1.000
_cell.length_c   1.000
_cell.angle_alpha   90.00
_cell.angle_beta   90.00
_cell.angle_gamma   90.00
#
_symmetry.space_group_name_H-M   'P 1'
#
loop_
_entity.id
_entity.type
_entity.pdbx_description
1 polymer ?
#
loop_
_entity_poly.entity_id
_entity_poly.type
_entity_poly.pdbx_seq_one_letter_code
_entity_poly.pdbx_strand_id
1 'polypeptide(L)'
;MKKIINVLPGLITCIIIAFIGMAFGRFFPSLGSGLFAILIGILVGNLKFGSNPMLRPGIKFSESNLLYYSIILLGATLTFNSLFNIGLTGISFILIQMAGTIAFVIWLGKYLSFGEDFRLLMASGNAVCGSSAIASTAPAINAKTSDMAVSITIVNLLGTVMMILLPVITSTIFHNNVLPSSALIGGTLQSVGQVVASGSIVGEAVKDQAEIFKISRIIFLALVVFVLKRIKMANQEVQEATKGKFNIRSIVPWYVAGFLLLCLINSIVLFPTSITHPTKVFGNYLEITALAGIGMSVNIKDLTQHGWKLSAYAGGIGLFQIIFALILIFMLL
;
A
#
# COMPACT_ATOMS: atom_id res chain seq x y z
N MET A 1 -15.45 -20.42 -17.41
CA MET A 1 -14.95 -21.62 -16.69
C MET A 1 -13.42 -21.71 -16.66
N LYS A 2 -12.68 -21.75 -17.78
CA LYS A 2 -11.20 -21.85 -17.81
C LYS A 2 -10.45 -20.85 -16.92
N LYS A 3 -10.94 -19.60 -16.82
CA LYS A 3 -10.33 -18.53 -16.00
C LYS A 3 -10.42 -18.79 -14.48
N ILE A 4 -11.51 -19.44 -14.02
CA ILE A 4 -11.71 -19.80 -12.59
C ILE A 4 -10.85 -21.02 -12.23
N ILE A 5 -10.79 -22.00 -13.14
CA ILE A 5 -9.98 -23.22 -12.96
C ILE A 5 -8.50 -22.89 -12.75
N ASN A 6 -7.99 -21.87 -13.45
CA ASN A 6 -6.59 -21.45 -13.34
C ASN A 6 -6.25 -20.69 -12.04
N VAL A 7 -7.25 -20.16 -11.33
CA VAL A 7 -7.06 -19.41 -10.06
C VAL A 7 -7.02 -20.38 -8.87
N LEU A 8 -7.76 -21.49 -8.95
CA LEU A 8 -7.93 -22.45 -7.86
C LEU A 8 -6.61 -22.95 -7.25
N PRO A 9 -5.59 -23.40 -8.00
CA PRO A 9 -4.38 -23.98 -7.39
C PRO A 9 -3.65 -23.00 -6.46
N GLY A 10 -3.41 -21.78 -6.93
CA GLY A 10 -2.75 -20.75 -6.11
C GLY A 10 -3.64 -20.28 -4.96
N LEU A 11 -4.94 -20.11 -5.20
CA LEU A 11 -5.89 -19.69 -4.17
C LEU A 11 -5.96 -20.71 -3.02
N ILE A 12 -6.08 -22.01 -3.34
CA ILE A 12 -6.08 -23.09 -2.34
C ILE A 12 -4.77 -23.07 -1.55
N THR A 13 -3.64 -22.86 -2.22
CA THR A 13 -2.33 -22.77 -1.55
C THR A 13 -2.32 -21.61 -0.54
N CYS A 14 -2.78 -20.42 -0.94
CA CYS A 14 -2.87 -19.26 -0.03
C CYS A 14 -3.84 -19.51 1.14
N ILE A 15 -4.98 -20.17 0.90
CA ILE A 15 -5.94 -20.54 1.94
C ILE A 15 -5.31 -21.50 2.96
N ILE A 16 -4.59 -22.53 2.49
CA ILE A 16 -3.89 -23.48 3.36
C ILE A 16 -2.86 -22.73 4.23
N ILE A 17 -2.04 -21.88 3.62
CA ILE A 17 -1.06 -21.06 4.35
C ILE A 17 -1.75 -20.17 5.38
N ALA A 18 -2.88 -19.56 5.03
CA ALA A 18 -3.65 -18.73 5.94
C ALA A 18 -4.18 -19.51 7.15
N PHE A 19 -4.74 -20.70 6.95
CA PHE A 19 -5.19 -21.55 8.05
C PHE A 19 -4.03 -22.00 8.95
N ILE A 20 -2.88 -22.33 8.38
CA ILE A 20 -1.67 -22.63 9.15
C ILE A 20 -1.26 -21.38 9.96
N GLY A 21 -1.24 -20.21 9.33
CA GLY A 21 -0.92 -18.94 9.98
C GLY A 21 -1.88 -18.61 11.13
N MET A 22 -3.18 -18.86 10.97
CA MET A 22 -4.18 -18.72 12.04
C MET A 22 -3.96 -19.71 13.17
N ALA A 23 -3.58 -20.95 12.88
CA ALA A 23 -3.26 -21.94 13.90
C ALA A 23 -2.07 -21.47 14.75
N PHE A 24 -0.97 -21.01 14.12
CA PHE A 24 0.17 -20.44 14.84
C PHE A 24 -0.19 -19.15 15.59
N GLY A 25 -1.02 -18.28 15.01
CA GLY A 25 -1.51 -17.06 15.66
C GLY A 25 -2.29 -17.33 16.95
N ARG A 26 -2.98 -18.49 17.07
CA ARG A 26 -3.61 -18.91 18.32
C ARG A 26 -2.61 -19.32 19.39
N PHE A 27 -1.49 -19.94 19.00
CA PHE A 27 -0.42 -20.31 19.95
C PHE A 27 0.43 -19.12 20.37
N PHE A 28 0.55 -18.09 19.53
CA PHE A 28 1.28 -16.86 19.82
C PHE A 28 0.40 -15.62 19.58
N PRO A 29 -0.58 -15.34 20.48
CA PRO A 29 -1.55 -14.27 20.27
C PRO A 29 -0.93 -12.88 20.12
N SER A 30 0.23 -12.64 20.76
CA SER A 30 0.97 -11.38 20.68
C SER A 30 1.58 -11.10 19.30
N LEU A 31 1.74 -12.13 18.46
CA LEU A 31 2.36 -12.05 17.15
C LEU A 31 1.35 -11.93 16.00
N GLY A 32 0.10 -12.34 16.23
CA GLY A 32 -0.99 -12.24 15.27
C GLY A 32 -0.93 -13.25 14.10
N SER A 33 -2.10 -13.68 13.63
CA SER A 33 -2.21 -14.65 12.52
C SER A 33 -1.64 -14.15 11.19
N GLY A 34 -1.73 -12.84 10.96
CA GLY A 34 -1.24 -12.20 9.74
C GLY A 34 0.28 -12.32 9.56
N LEU A 35 1.05 -12.14 10.65
CA LEU A 35 2.50 -12.30 10.62
C LEU A 35 2.90 -13.69 10.11
N PHE A 36 2.33 -14.74 10.72
CA PHE A 36 2.64 -16.12 10.33
C PHE A 36 2.24 -16.42 8.89
N ALA A 37 1.06 -15.95 8.44
CA ALA A 37 0.63 -16.14 7.06
C ALA A 37 1.60 -15.52 6.05
N ILE A 38 2.12 -14.31 6.33
CA ILE A 38 3.11 -13.64 5.48
C ILE A 38 4.43 -14.40 5.50
N LEU A 39 4.98 -14.71 6.69
CA LEU A 39 6.27 -15.37 6.81
C LEU A 39 6.28 -16.75 6.14
N ILE A 40 5.23 -17.53 6.35
CA ILE A 40 5.06 -18.83 5.70
C ILE A 40 4.87 -18.63 4.19
N GLY A 41 4.10 -17.61 3.77
CA GLY A 41 3.95 -17.24 2.37
C GLY A 41 5.30 -16.94 1.69
N ILE A 42 6.13 -16.10 2.30
CA ILE A 42 7.48 -15.77 1.82
C ILE A 42 8.33 -17.03 1.71
N LEU A 43 8.32 -17.87 2.74
CA LEU A 43 9.06 -19.13 2.74
C LEU A 43 8.62 -20.01 1.56
N VAL A 44 7.31 -20.29 1.44
CA VAL A 44 6.75 -21.18 0.42
C VAL A 44 6.94 -20.61 -0.99
N GLY A 45 6.76 -19.30 -1.18
CA GLY A 45 6.93 -18.60 -2.46
C GLY A 45 8.35 -18.73 -3.04
N ASN A 46 9.36 -18.75 -2.17
CA ASN A 46 10.77 -18.88 -2.56
C ASN A 46 11.25 -20.35 -2.68
N LEU A 47 10.39 -21.34 -2.38
CA LEU A 47 10.66 -22.75 -2.66
C LEU A 47 10.34 -23.11 -4.12
N LYS A 48 10.90 -24.24 -4.61
CA LYS A 48 10.60 -24.76 -5.96
C LYS A 48 9.10 -24.91 -6.22
N PHE A 49 8.34 -25.29 -5.19
CA PHE A 49 6.88 -25.42 -5.27
C PHE A 49 6.19 -24.08 -5.54
N GLY A 50 6.49 -23.03 -4.76
CA GLY A 50 5.89 -21.70 -4.92
C GLY A 50 6.25 -21.02 -6.25
N SER A 51 7.39 -21.39 -6.83
CA SER A 51 7.81 -20.91 -8.16
C SER A 51 7.02 -21.53 -9.33
N ASN A 52 6.13 -22.48 -9.09
CA ASN A 52 5.33 -23.12 -10.14
C ASN A 52 4.41 -22.09 -10.84
N PRO A 53 4.50 -21.89 -12.17
CA PRO A 53 3.68 -20.95 -12.91
C PRO A 53 2.17 -21.16 -12.76
N MET A 54 1.71 -22.38 -12.48
CA MET A 54 0.30 -22.71 -12.27
C MET A 54 -0.31 -22.03 -11.04
N LEU A 55 0.51 -21.67 -10.05
CA LEU A 55 0.03 -21.00 -8.82
C LEU A 55 -0.15 -19.49 -9.04
N ARG A 56 0.58 -18.89 -9.98
CA ARG A 56 0.63 -17.43 -10.18
C ARG A 56 -0.74 -16.75 -10.30
N PRO A 57 -1.72 -17.27 -11.08
CA PRO A 57 -3.03 -16.62 -11.18
C PRO A 57 -3.78 -16.58 -9.84
N GLY A 58 -3.68 -17.64 -9.04
CA GLY A 58 -4.30 -17.74 -7.73
C GLY A 58 -3.62 -16.89 -6.66
N ILE A 59 -2.29 -16.83 -6.68
CA ILE A 59 -1.51 -15.94 -5.81
C ILE A 59 -1.89 -14.48 -6.09
N LYS A 60 -1.91 -14.07 -7.37
CA LYS A 60 -2.30 -12.71 -7.79
C LYS A 60 -3.73 -12.36 -7.39
N PHE A 61 -4.65 -13.30 -7.53
CA PHE A 61 -6.03 -13.10 -7.09
C PHE A 61 -6.10 -12.92 -5.56
N SER A 62 -5.34 -13.71 -4.81
CA SER A 62 -5.30 -13.63 -3.35
C SER A 62 -4.71 -12.31 -2.85
N GLU A 63 -3.52 -11.92 -3.34
CA GLU A 63 -2.85 -10.68 -2.90
C GLU A 63 -3.59 -9.39 -3.27
N SER A 64 -4.41 -9.43 -4.34
CA SER A 64 -5.12 -8.25 -4.85
C SER A 64 -6.61 -8.29 -4.54
N ASN A 65 -7.36 -9.20 -5.18
CA ASN A 65 -8.83 -9.18 -5.11
C ASN A 65 -9.35 -9.47 -3.71
N LEU A 66 -8.83 -10.50 -3.03
CA LEU A 66 -9.27 -10.80 -1.65
C LEU A 66 -8.93 -9.66 -0.69
N LEU A 67 -7.75 -9.05 -0.85
CA LEU A 67 -7.37 -7.87 -0.09
C LEU A 67 -8.35 -6.71 -0.32
N TYR A 68 -8.69 -6.43 -1.59
CA TYR A 68 -9.63 -5.36 -1.94
C TYR A 68 -11.02 -5.59 -1.34
N TYR A 69 -11.51 -6.84 -1.35
CA TYR A 69 -12.76 -7.17 -0.68
C TYR A 69 -12.65 -7.02 0.84
N SER A 70 -11.54 -7.44 1.47
CA SER A 70 -11.31 -7.21 2.89
C SER A 70 -11.37 -5.72 3.25
N ILE A 71 -10.66 -4.87 2.49
CA ILE A 71 -10.66 -3.42 2.70
C ILE A 71 -12.09 -2.86 2.58
N ILE A 72 -12.86 -3.26 1.57
CA ILE A 72 -14.26 -2.82 1.45
C ILE A 72 -15.06 -3.20 2.71
N LEU A 73 -14.94 -4.45 3.17
CA LEU A 73 -15.61 -4.93 4.38
C LEU A 73 -15.15 -4.19 5.65
N LEU A 74 -13.87 -3.81 5.75
CA LEU A 74 -13.38 -2.95 6.83
C LEU A 74 -14.15 -1.62 6.86
N GLY A 75 -14.50 -1.06 5.71
CA GLY A 75 -15.34 0.13 5.60
C GLY A 75 -16.71 -0.03 6.28
N ALA A 76 -17.30 -1.23 6.28
CA ALA A 76 -18.55 -1.50 7.01
C ALA A 76 -18.37 -1.63 8.54
N THR A 77 -17.13 -1.67 9.04
CA THR A 77 -16.83 -1.73 10.48
C THR A 77 -16.37 -0.39 11.05
N LEU A 78 -15.99 0.55 10.18
CA LEU A 78 -15.51 1.88 10.53
C LEU A 78 -16.58 2.96 10.28
N THR A 79 -16.44 4.09 10.97
CA THR A 79 -17.28 5.26 10.79
C THR A 79 -16.43 6.47 10.40
N PHE A 80 -17.05 7.52 9.86
CA PHE A 80 -16.36 8.78 9.60
C PHE A 80 -15.81 9.40 10.88
N ASN A 81 -16.44 9.20 12.04
CA ASN A 81 -15.84 9.60 13.32
C ASN A 81 -14.49 8.90 13.54
N SER A 82 -14.34 7.63 13.16
CA SER A 82 -13.05 6.93 13.22
C SER A 82 -12.01 7.56 12.29
N LEU A 83 -12.41 8.11 11.13
CA LEU A 83 -11.52 8.88 10.24
C LEU A 83 -11.17 10.25 10.84
N PHE A 84 -12.15 10.94 11.45
CA PHE A 84 -11.93 12.23 12.11
C PHE A 84 -11.11 12.13 13.40
N ASN A 85 -11.02 10.95 14.02
CA ASN A 85 -10.15 10.71 15.18
C ASN A 85 -8.65 10.87 14.85
N ILE A 86 -8.25 10.75 13.58
CA ILE A 86 -6.90 11.13 13.14
C ILE A 86 -6.67 12.65 13.30
N GLY A 87 -7.76 13.42 13.30
CA GLY A 87 -7.78 14.84 13.59
C GLY A 87 -7.11 15.69 12.50
N LEU A 88 -7.11 17.00 12.76
CA LEU A 88 -6.41 17.96 11.91
C LEU A 88 -4.90 17.69 11.88
N THR A 89 -4.34 17.22 12.99
CA THR A 89 -2.91 16.89 13.12
C THR A 89 -2.50 15.75 12.21
N GLY A 90 -3.25 14.65 12.16
CA GLY A 90 -2.92 13.53 11.28
C GLY A 90 -3.20 13.81 9.80
N ILE A 91 -4.21 14.61 9.46
CA ILE A 91 -4.38 15.11 8.07
C ILE A 91 -3.20 16.01 7.68
N SER A 92 -2.76 16.90 8.58
CA SER A 92 -1.58 17.75 8.35
C SER A 92 -0.32 16.92 8.16
N PHE A 93 -0.11 15.91 9.00
CA PHE A 93 0.96 14.92 8.83
C PHE A 93 0.93 14.29 7.44
N ILE A 94 -0.23 13.79 6.99
CA ILE A 94 -0.37 13.18 5.66
C ILE A 94 0.00 14.17 4.55
N LEU A 95 -0.56 15.37 4.56
CA LEU A 95 -0.34 16.35 3.50
C LEU A 95 1.12 16.80 3.42
N ILE A 96 1.74 17.09 4.58
CA ILE A 96 3.14 17.52 4.66
C ILE A 96 4.06 16.37 4.24
N GLN A 97 3.82 15.15 4.73
CA GLN A 97 4.60 13.96 4.38
C GLN A 97 4.52 13.67 2.88
N MET A 98 3.33 13.76 2.28
CA MET A 98 3.13 13.59 0.83
C MET A 98 3.85 14.66 0.03
N ALA A 99 3.69 15.94 0.39
CA ALA A 99 4.32 17.05 -0.31
C ALA A 99 5.86 16.97 -0.23
N GLY A 100 6.41 16.70 0.95
CA GLY A 100 7.84 16.51 1.16
C GLY A 100 8.38 15.31 0.38
N THR A 101 7.66 14.18 0.38
CA THR A 101 8.02 13.00 -0.44
C THR A 101 8.06 13.36 -1.92
N ILE A 102 7.04 14.04 -2.45
CA ILE A 102 7.01 14.43 -3.87
C ILE A 102 8.20 15.33 -4.21
N ALA A 103 8.41 16.39 -3.43
CA ALA A 103 9.50 17.34 -3.65
C ALA A 103 10.87 16.65 -3.61
N PHE A 104 11.12 15.82 -2.59
CA PHE A 104 12.37 15.11 -2.42
C PHE A 104 12.63 14.09 -3.52
N VAL A 105 11.62 13.30 -3.90
CA VAL A 105 11.75 12.28 -4.96
C VAL A 105 12.10 12.93 -6.30
N ILE A 106 11.45 14.06 -6.64
CA ILE A 106 11.74 14.81 -7.86
C ILE A 106 13.15 15.40 -7.81
N TRP A 107 13.53 16.02 -6.69
CA TRP A 107 14.85 16.62 -6.48
C TRP A 107 15.97 15.58 -6.56
N LEU A 108 15.88 14.50 -5.79
CA LEU A 108 16.89 13.44 -5.75
C LEU A 108 17.01 12.76 -7.12
N GLY A 109 15.88 12.55 -7.79
CA GLY A 109 15.88 11.98 -9.13
C GLY A 109 16.55 12.91 -10.15
N LYS A 110 16.37 14.24 -10.03
CA LYS A 110 17.08 15.24 -10.86
C LYS A 110 18.57 15.19 -10.60
N TYR A 111 18.97 15.13 -9.33
CA TYR A 111 20.37 15.05 -8.92
C TYR A 111 21.06 13.79 -9.48
N LEU A 112 20.36 12.65 -9.47
CA LEU A 112 20.84 11.39 -10.05
C LEU A 112 20.69 11.29 -11.58
N SER A 113 20.27 12.37 -12.24
CA SER A 113 20.11 12.46 -13.70
C SER A 113 19.07 11.50 -14.31
N PHE A 114 18.01 11.16 -13.57
CA PHE A 114 16.88 10.43 -14.14
C PHE A 114 15.97 11.34 -15.00
N GLY A 115 15.34 10.75 -16.02
CA GLY A 115 14.38 11.44 -16.88
C GLY A 115 13.17 12.01 -16.11
N GLU A 116 12.53 13.06 -16.63
CA GLU A 116 11.40 13.70 -15.97
C GLU A 116 10.22 12.76 -15.70
N ASP A 117 9.80 11.99 -16.70
CA ASP A 117 8.68 11.05 -16.57
C ASP A 117 8.93 10.06 -15.44
N PHE A 118 10.08 9.40 -15.44
CA PHE A 118 10.47 8.46 -14.39
C PHE A 118 10.43 9.10 -12.99
N ARG A 119 10.93 10.32 -12.84
CA ARG A 119 10.92 11.05 -11.56
C ARG A 119 9.51 11.35 -11.07
N LEU A 120 8.63 11.82 -11.95
CA LEU A 120 7.24 12.13 -11.61
C LEU A 120 6.44 10.85 -11.27
N LEU A 121 6.68 9.75 -12.00
CA LEU A 121 6.09 8.46 -11.69
C LEU A 121 6.55 7.95 -10.32
N MET A 122 7.86 7.99 -10.04
CA MET A 122 8.42 7.63 -8.74
C MET A 122 7.86 8.52 -7.62
N ALA A 123 7.66 9.81 -7.86
CA ALA A 123 7.08 10.73 -6.88
C ALA A 123 5.63 10.34 -6.56
N SER A 124 4.81 10.09 -7.59
CA SER A 124 3.42 9.65 -7.43
C SER A 124 3.30 8.32 -6.67
N GLY A 125 4.14 7.35 -7.04
CA GLY A 125 4.14 6.01 -6.46
C GLY A 125 4.50 6.04 -4.98
N ASN A 126 5.57 6.74 -4.61
CA ASN A 126 6.01 6.80 -3.22
C ASN A 126 5.09 7.66 -2.34
N ALA A 127 4.51 8.72 -2.88
CA ALA A 127 3.67 9.63 -2.10
C ALA A 127 2.26 9.09 -1.82
N VAL A 128 1.70 8.24 -2.68
CA VAL A 128 0.28 7.84 -2.58
C VAL A 128 0.09 6.34 -2.30
N CYS A 129 -0.01 5.53 -3.35
CA CYS A 129 -0.35 4.11 -3.30
C CYS A 129 0.41 3.26 -4.32
N GLY A 130 1.62 3.69 -4.66
CA GLY A 130 2.55 2.88 -5.42
C GLY A 130 2.08 2.66 -6.85
N SER A 131 1.84 1.39 -7.19
CA SER A 131 1.49 0.96 -8.53
C SER A 131 0.24 1.65 -9.10
N SER A 132 -0.83 1.82 -8.30
CA SER A 132 -2.05 2.48 -8.77
C SER A 132 -1.87 3.99 -9.00
N ALA A 133 -1.01 4.64 -8.21
CA ALA A 133 -0.68 6.04 -8.40
C ALA A 133 0.16 6.25 -9.67
N ILE A 134 1.13 5.36 -9.92
CA ILE A 134 1.92 5.33 -11.14
C ILE A 134 1.01 5.11 -12.37
N ALA A 135 0.10 4.14 -12.31
CA ALA A 135 -0.83 3.85 -13.39
C ALA A 135 -1.82 4.99 -13.69
N SER A 136 -2.17 5.80 -12.69
CA SER A 136 -3.00 7.00 -12.86
C SER A 136 -2.21 8.18 -13.39
N THR A 137 -0.95 8.32 -12.96
CA THR A 137 -0.08 9.44 -13.34
C THR A 137 0.47 9.28 -14.75
N ALA A 138 0.89 8.07 -15.14
CA ALA A 138 1.47 7.78 -16.45
C ALA A 138 0.66 8.32 -17.64
N PRO A 139 -0.65 8.04 -17.79
CA PRO A 139 -1.44 8.61 -18.89
C PRO A 139 -1.64 10.13 -18.73
N ALA A 140 -1.75 10.63 -17.50
CA ALA A 140 -1.96 12.07 -17.25
C ALA A 140 -0.75 12.93 -17.67
N ILE A 141 0.45 12.34 -17.58
CA ILE A 141 1.70 12.99 -17.99
C ILE A 141 2.21 12.47 -19.34
N ASN A 142 1.51 11.58 -20.06
CA ASN A 142 2.00 10.94 -21.29
C ASN A 142 3.38 10.26 -21.12
N ALA A 143 3.58 9.51 -20.03
CA ALA A 143 4.83 8.81 -19.76
C ALA A 143 4.99 7.56 -20.63
N LYS A 144 6.25 7.16 -20.87
CA LYS A 144 6.58 5.91 -21.56
C LYS A 144 6.15 4.70 -20.72
N THR A 145 5.66 3.66 -21.40
CA THR A 145 5.29 2.39 -20.78
C THR A 145 6.47 1.68 -20.11
N SER A 146 7.68 1.85 -20.65
CA SER A 146 8.92 1.36 -20.04
C SER A 146 9.17 1.99 -18.67
N ASP A 147 9.02 3.32 -18.57
CA ASP A 147 9.25 4.06 -17.34
C ASP A 147 8.20 3.68 -16.29
N MET A 148 6.94 3.52 -16.73
CA MET A 148 5.86 3.00 -15.88
C MET A 148 6.19 1.63 -15.28
N ALA A 149 6.64 0.67 -16.10
CA ALA A 149 6.97 -0.67 -15.64
C ALA A 149 8.15 -0.69 -14.65
N VAL A 150 9.21 0.07 -14.94
CA VAL A 150 10.37 0.19 -14.04
C VAL A 150 9.97 0.88 -12.74
N SER A 151 9.23 2.00 -12.79
CA SER A 151 8.77 2.68 -11.58
C SER A 151 7.92 1.78 -10.69
N ILE A 152 6.98 1.03 -11.27
CA ILE A 152 6.16 0.06 -10.52
C ILE A 152 7.05 -0.95 -9.79
N THR A 153 8.03 -1.51 -10.49
CA THR A 153 8.94 -2.51 -9.94
C THR A 153 9.72 -1.96 -8.75
N ILE A 154 10.35 -0.79 -8.91
CA ILE A 154 11.20 -0.20 -7.88
C ILE A 154 10.40 0.29 -6.67
N VAL A 155 9.23 0.88 -6.90
CA VAL A 155 8.35 1.34 -5.82
C VAL A 155 7.80 0.16 -5.02
N ASN A 156 7.43 -0.93 -5.68
CA ASN A 156 7.00 -2.14 -4.98
C ASN A 156 8.16 -2.76 -4.21
N LEU A 157 9.37 -2.81 -4.79
CA LEU A 157 10.56 -3.33 -4.13
C LEU A 157 10.90 -2.56 -2.86
N LEU A 158 10.94 -1.23 -2.96
CA LEU A 158 11.15 -0.35 -1.82
C LEU A 158 10.10 -0.60 -0.73
N GLY A 159 8.83 -0.69 -1.11
CA GLY A 159 7.77 -0.97 -0.15
C GLY A 159 7.87 -2.35 0.48
N THR A 160 8.37 -3.36 -0.22
CA THR A 160 8.61 -4.69 0.36
C THR A 160 9.73 -4.64 1.40
N VAL A 161 10.82 -3.91 1.13
CA VAL A 161 11.89 -3.68 2.11
C VAL A 161 11.34 -2.93 3.33
N MET A 162 10.61 -1.84 3.10
CA MET A 162 10.02 -1.03 4.18
C MET A 162 8.97 -1.82 4.99
N MET A 163 8.17 -2.68 4.36
CA MET A 163 7.17 -3.52 5.03
C MET A 163 7.79 -4.40 6.12
N ILE A 164 9.00 -4.90 5.89
CA ILE A 164 9.75 -5.71 6.85
C ILE A 164 10.47 -4.81 7.88
N LEU A 165 10.98 -3.67 7.44
CA LEU A 165 11.78 -2.75 8.27
C LEU A 165 10.94 -1.96 9.28
N LEU A 166 9.79 -1.44 8.88
CA LEU A 166 9.00 -0.51 9.70
C LEU A 166 8.52 -1.10 11.03
N PRO A 167 8.04 -2.36 11.13
CA PRO A 167 7.68 -2.95 12.42
C PRO A 167 8.82 -2.97 13.43
N VAL A 168 10.07 -3.15 12.96
CA VAL A 168 11.27 -3.09 13.82
C VAL A 168 11.51 -1.67 14.32
N ILE A 169 11.31 -0.67 13.45
CA ILE A 169 11.45 0.75 13.81
C ILE A 169 10.36 1.15 14.82
N THR A 170 9.11 0.77 14.60
CA THR A 170 8.01 1.10 15.52
C THR A 170 8.20 0.43 16.89
N SER A 171 8.71 -0.79 16.91
CA SER A 171 8.98 -1.52 18.15
C SER A 171 10.09 -0.88 18.97
N THR A 172 11.10 -0.32 18.32
CA THR A 172 12.26 0.27 19.01
C THR A 172 12.05 1.72 19.40
N ILE A 173 11.41 2.53 18.54
CA ILE A 173 11.25 3.97 18.78
C ILE A 173 9.96 4.27 19.57
N PHE A 174 8.84 3.65 19.19
CA PHE A 174 7.53 3.98 19.75
C PHE A 174 7.02 2.95 20.75
N HIS A 175 7.78 1.89 21.01
CA HIS A 175 7.33 0.74 21.80
C HIS A 175 5.97 0.20 21.30
N ASN A 176 5.76 0.26 19.98
CA ASN A 176 4.51 -0.10 19.30
C ASN A 176 3.27 0.68 19.77
N ASN A 177 3.42 1.92 20.25
CA ASN A 177 2.30 2.82 20.51
C ASN A 177 1.44 2.98 19.24
N VAL A 178 0.11 2.89 19.40
CA VAL A 178 -0.82 2.71 18.28
C VAL A 178 -0.74 3.85 17.27
N LEU A 179 -0.88 5.10 17.71
CA LEU A 179 -0.94 6.27 16.82
C LEU A 179 0.35 6.51 16.02
N PRO A 180 1.55 6.67 16.62
CA PRO A 180 2.77 6.96 15.89
C PRO A 180 3.22 5.77 15.03
N SER A 181 2.99 4.54 15.49
CA SER A 181 3.29 3.34 14.67
C SER A 181 2.40 3.28 13.43
N SER A 182 1.11 3.58 13.60
CA SER A 182 0.15 3.62 12.50
C SER A 182 0.43 4.74 11.51
N ALA A 183 0.81 5.92 12.02
CA ALA A 183 1.20 7.06 11.20
C ALA A 183 2.47 6.76 10.39
N LEU A 184 3.48 6.13 11.00
CA LEU A 184 4.71 5.74 10.29
C LEU A 184 4.40 4.70 9.20
N ILE A 185 3.71 3.62 9.54
CA ILE A 185 3.41 2.52 8.61
C ILE A 185 2.49 2.99 7.48
N GLY A 186 1.32 3.53 7.81
CA GLY A 186 0.33 3.99 6.83
C GLY A 186 0.77 5.22 6.04
N GLY A 187 1.56 6.09 6.68
CA GLY A 187 2.09 7.33 6.12
C GLY A 187 3.26 7.15 5.15
N THR A 188 3.97 6.02 5.19
CA THR A 188 5.18 5.82 4.37
C THR A 188 5.08 4.69 3.36
N LEU A 189 4.49 3.54 3.71
CA LEU A 189 4.44 2.37 2.81
C LEU A 189 3.70 2.67 1.51
N GLN A 190 4.05 1.95 0.45
CA GLN A 190 3.65 2.29 -0.91
C GLN A 190 2.35 1.61 -1.33
N SER A 191 1.95 0.49 -0.74
CA SER A 191 0.67 -0.18 -1.07
C SER A 191 -0.16 -0.49 0.17
N VAL A 192 -1.46 -0.71 -0.02
CA VAL A 192 -2.35 -1.12 1.09
C VAL A 192 -1.95 -2.50 1.61
N GLY A 193 -1.62 -3.44 0.73
CA GLY A 193 -1.18 -4.78 1.13
C GLY A 193 0.05 -4.75 2.03
N GLN A 194 1.02 -3.89 1.72
CA GLN A 194 2.20 -3.69 2.58
C GLN A 194 1.84 -3.07 3.93
N VAL A 195 0.89 -2.12 3.97
CA VAL A 195 0.40 -1.52 5.23
C VAL A 195 -0.29 -2.55 6.11
N VAL A 196 -1.20 -3.34 5.55
CA VAL A 196 -1.89 -4.42 6.25
C VAL A 196 -0.87 -5.44 6.75
N ALA A 197 0.09 -5.81 5.90
CA ALA A 197 1.14 -6.75 6.25
C ALA A 197 1.99 -6.24 7.42
N SER A 198 2.60 -5.06 7.28
CA SER A 198 3.45 -4.45 8.30
C SER A 198 2.69 -4.13 9.59
N GLY A 199 1.47 -3.61 9.50
CA GLY A 199 0.63 -3.29 10.66
C GLY A 199 0.22 -4.54 11.43
N SER A 200 -0.08 -5.64 10.73
CA SER A 200 -0.42 -6.93 11.37
C SER A 200 0.73 -7.52 12.18
N ILE A 201 1.98 -7.22 11.83
CA ILE A 201 3.17 -7.63 12.61
C ILE A 201 3.24 -6.88 13.94
N VAL A 202 2.77 -5.63 13.98
CA VAL A 202 2.79 -4.79 15.17
C VAL A 202 1.58 -5.05 16.07
N GLY A 203 0.39 -5.19 15.48
CA GLY A 203 -0.85 -5.51 16.19
C GLY A 203 -2.10 -5.02 15.46
N GLU A 204 -3.25 -5.61 15.79
CA GLU A 204 -4.52 -5.35 15.09
C GLU A 204 -4.93 -3.87 15.14
N ALA A 205 -4.76 -3.21 16.29
CA ALA A 205 -5.08 -1.78 16.42
C ALA A 205 -4.18 -0.89 15.54
N VAL A 206 -2.88 -1.22 15.44
CA VAL A 206 -1.95 -0.49 14.56
C VAL A 206 -2.29 -0.72 13.10
N LYS A 207 -2.63 -1.95 12.74
CA LYS A 207 -3.08 -2.29 11.39
C LYS A 207 -4.32 -1.48 10.98
N ASP A 208 -5.39 -1.58 11.76
CA ASP A 208 -6.67 -0.91 11.47
C ASP A 208 -6.46 0.61 11.32
N GLN A 209 -5.68 1.24 12.22
CA GLN A 209 -5.43 2.68 12.13
C GLN A 209 -4.43 3.06 11.01
N ALA A 210 -3.41 2.23 10.72
CA ALA A 210 -2.49 2.46 9.60
C ALA A 210 -3.21 2.40 8.24
N GLU A 211 -4.20 1.52 8.10
CA GLU A 211 -5.08 1.49 6.93
C GLU A 211 -5.81 2.81 6.74
N ILE A 212 -6.29 3.44 7.82
CA ILE A 212 -6.96 4.75 7.71
C ILE A 212 -5.98 5.81 7.21
N PHE A 213 -4.75 5.89 7.75
CA PHE A 213 -3.71 6.79 7.22
C PHE A 213 -3.43 6.54 5.73
N LYS A 214 -3.39 5.28 5.32
CA LYS A 214 -3.17 4.88 3.92
C LYS A 214 -4.33 5.27 3.01
N ILE A 215 -5.57 4.95 3.37
CA ILE A 215 -6.75 5.32 2.59
C ILE A 215 -6.85 6.84 2.47
N SER A 216 -6.56 7.57 3.54
CA SER A 216 -6.54 9.05 3.54
C SER A 216 -5.58 9.60 2.49
N ARG A 217 -4.38 9.02 2.32
CA ARG A 217 -3.46 9.37 1.21
C ARG A 217 -4.06 9.10 -0.16
N ILE A 218 -4.76 7.97 -0.35
CA ILE A 218 -5.35 7.58 -1.64
C ILE A 218 -6.46 8.55 -2.07
N ILE A 219 -7.21 9.12 -1.12
CA ILE A 219 -8.23 10.15 -1.42
C ILE A 219 -7.60 11.35 -2.15
N PHE A 220 -6.36 11.71 -1.80
CA PHE A 220 -5.62 12.81 -2.45
C PHE A 220 -4.98 12.45 -3.80
N LEU A 221 -5.18 11.23 -4.32
CA LEU A 221 -4.57 10.79 -5.58
C LEU A 221 -4.90 11.71 -6.75
N ALA A 222 -6.16 12.14 -6.89
CA ALA A 222 -6.58 13.04 -7.96
C ALA A 222 -5.85 14.39 -7.91
N LEU A 223 -5.69 14.94 -6.71
CA LEU A 223 -4.95 16.18 -6.50
C LEU A 223 -3.47 16.00 -6.88
N VAL A 224 -2.83 14.92 -6.44
CA VAL A 224 -1.43 14.62 -6.75
C VAL A 224 -1.22 14.47 -8.26
N VAL A 225 -2.06 13.70 -8.95
CA VAL A 225 -1.99 13.52 -10.41
C VAL A 225 -2.13 14.87 -11.13
N PHE A 226 -3.05 15.72 -10.69
CA PHE A 226 -3.22 17.06 -11.24
C PHE A 226 -1.97 17.94 -11.04
N VAL A 227 -1.40 17.96 -9.84
CA VAL A 227 -0.18 18.73 -9.52
C VAL A 227 1.00 18.26 -10.38
N LEU A 228 1.25 16.95 -10.46
CA LEU A 228 2.36 16.40 -11.24
C LEU A 228 2.20 16.68 -12.74
N LYS A 229 0.97 16.63 -13.26
CA LYS A 229 0.68 17.05 -14.64
C LYS A 229 1.03 18.53 -14.85
N ARG A 230 0.68 19.42 -13.91
CA ARG A 230 1.01 20.85 -13.99
C ARG A 230 2.51 21.09 -13.92
N ILE A 231 3.24 20.34 -13.09
CA ILE A 231 4.71 20.39 -13.04
C ILE A 231 5.31 20.03 -14.40
N LYS A 232 4.86 18.93 -15.02
CA LYS A 232 5.34 18.53 -16.36
C LYS A 232 5.07 19.62 -17.41
N MET A 233 3.86 20.17 -17.42
CA MET A 233 3.48 21.20 -18.38
C MET A 233 4.26 22.51 -18.21
N ALA A 234 4.66 22.86 -16.98
CA ALA A 234 5.44 24.07 -16.72
C ALA A 234 6.88 23.98 -17.23
N ASN A 235 7.44 22.77 -17.31
CA ASN A 235 8.79 22.52 -17.84
C ASN A 235 8.84 22.39 -19.36
N GLN A 236 7.69 22.30 -20.02
CA GLN A 236 7.57 22.30 -21.48
C GLN A 236 7.14 23.70 -21.94
N GLU A 237 8.04 24.44 -22.59
CA GLU A 237 7.69 25.72 -23.20
C GLU A 237 6.49 25.54 -24.14
N VAL A 238 5.43 26.29 -23.84
CA VAL A 238 4.17 26.49 -24.57
C VAL A 238 4.06 25.70 -25.89
N GLN A 239 3.61 24.44 -25.83
CA GLN A 239 2.99 23.79 -26.98
C GLN A 239 1.71 23.07 -26.56
N GLU A 240 0.62 23.63 -27.09
CA GLU A 240 -0.76 23.14 -27.15
C GLU A 240 -1.34 22.46 -25.91
N ALA A 241 -2.20 23.22 -25.22
CA ALA A 241 -3.15 22.70 -24.26
C ALA A 241 -4.11 21.70 -24.93
N THR A 242 -3.70 20.43 -25.01
CA THR A 242 -4.59 19.34 -25.37
C THR A 242 -5.67 19.27 -24.28
N LYS A 243 -6.90 19.64 -24.65
CA LYS A 243 -8.12 19.47 -23.84
C LYS A 243 -8.44 17.98 -23.66
N GLY A 244 -7.55 17.22 -23.05
CA GLY A 244 -7.84 15.87 -22.58
C GLY A 244 -8.77 15.96 -21.39
N LYS A 245 -10.02 15.51 -21.55
CA LYS A 245 -11.03 15.44 -20.47
C LYS A 245 -10.41 14.69 -19.28
N PHE A 246 -10.23 15.40 -18.16
CA PHE A 246 -9.74 14.82 -16.91
C PHE A 246 -10.85 13.92 -16.35
N ASN A 247 -10.80 12.62 -16.65
CA ASN A 247 -11.84 11.69 -16.22
C ASN A 247 -11.57 11.23 -14.79
N ILE A 248 -12.23 11.89 -13.83
CA ILE A 248 -12.13 11.56 -12.40
C ILE A 248 -12.48 10.09 -12.11
N ARG A 249 -13.31 9.47 -12.96
CA ARG A 249 -13.74 8.07 -12.83
C ARG A 249 -12.60 7.06 -13.02
N SER A 250 -11.47 7.45 -13.65
CA SER A 250 -10.30 6.58 -13.82
C SER A 250 -9.26 6.70 -12.70
N ILE A 251 -9.48 7.56 -11.70
CA ILE A 251 -8.44 7.94 -10.74
C ILE A 251 -8.63 7.24 -9.39
N VAL A 252 -9.87 7.11 -8.91
CA VAL A 252 -10.13 6.47 -7.61
C VAL A 252 -10.28 4.96 -7.79
N PRO A 253 -9.46 4.12 -7.13
CA PRO A 253 -9.62 2.67 -7.21
C PRO A 253 -11.00 2.24 -6.70
N TRP A 254 -11.64 1.29 -7.39
CA TRP A 254 -12.99 0.84 -7.07
C TRP A 254 -13.15 0.35 -5.62
N TYR A 255 -12.11 -0.25 -5.05
CA TYR A 255 -12.13 -0.75 -3.67
C TYR A 255 -12.10 0.39 -2.64
N VAL A 256 -11.47 1.52 -2.95
CA VAL A 256 -11.52 2.72 -2.10
C VAL A 256 -12.92 3.33 -2.15
N ALA A 257 -13.53 3.38 -3.34
CA ALA A 257 -14.92 3.83 -3.45
C ALA A 257 -15.88 2.92 -2.67
N GLY A 258 -15.70 1.60 -2.73
CA GLY A 258 -16.46 0.63 -1.93
C GLY A 258 -16.26 0.81 -0.42
N PHE A 259 -15.01 0.99 0.04
CA PHE A 259 -14.70 1.32 1.43
C PHE A 259 -15.41 2.58 1.90
N LEU A 260 -15.28 3.68 1.15
CA LEU A 260 -15.89 4.97 1.49
C LEU A 260 -17.42 4.89 1.51
N LEU A 261 -18.02 4.14 0.58
CA LEU A 261 -19.46 3.92 0.54
C LEU A 261 -19.96 3.18 1.78
N LEU A 262 -19.34 2.05 2.14
CA LEU A 262 -19.75 1.30 3.33
C LEU A 262 -19.48 2.07 4.63
N CYS A 263 -18.37 2.81 4.69
CA CYS A 263 -18.07 3.70 5.82
C CYS A 263 -19.12 4.82 5.94
N LEU A 264 -19.55 5.41 4.83
CA LEU A 264 -20.62 6.41 4.81
C LEU A 264 -21.94 5.84 5.30
N ILE A 265 -22.34 4.67 4.77
CA ILE A 265 -23.58 4.02 5.17
C ILE A 265 -23.53 3.66 6.66
N ASN A 266 -22.43 3.07 7.14
CA ASN A 266 -22.26 2.73 8.55
C ASN A 266 -22.28 3.98 9.45
N SER A 267 -21.77 5.12 8.97
CA SER A 267 -21.80 6.38 9.73
C SER A 267 -23.19 6.99 9.88
N ILE A 268 -24.10 6.73 8.93
CA ILE A 268 -25.48 7.24 8.95
C ILE A 268 -26.41 6.26 9.66
N VAL A 269 -26.31 4.98 9.31
CA VAL A 269 -27.23 3.93 9.76
C VAL A 269 -26.79 3.32 11.09
N LEU A 270 -25.50 3.43 11.45
CA LEU A 270 -24.88 2.79 12.62
C LEU A 270 -25.17 1.29 12.64
N PHE A 271 -24.40 0.51 11.86
CA PHE A 271 -24.63 -0.92 11.78
C PHE A 271 -24.53 -1.59 13.15
N PRO A 272 -25.50 -2.43 13.52
CA PRO A 272 -25.45 -3.16 14.79
C PRO A 272 -24.28 -4.14 14.79
N THR A 273 -23.86 -4.54 16.00
CA THR A 273 -22.77 -5.50 16.22
C THR A 273 -23.01 -6.84 15.53
N SER A 274 -24.26 -7.23 15.32
CA SER A 274 -24.67 -8.42 14.57
C SER A 274 -24.28 -8.39 13.08
N ILE A 275 -24.09 -7.20 12.50
CA ILE A 275 -23.60 -7.02 11.12
C ILE A 275 -22.09 -6.78 11.12
N THR A 276 -21.61 -5.89 11.98
CA THR A 276 -20.20 -5.48 11.97
C THR A 276 -19.27 -6.60 12.40
N HIS A 277 -19.65 -7.43 13.39
CA HIS A 277 -18.78 -8.51 13.88
C HIS A 277 -18.57 -9.62 12.84
N PRO A 278 -19.61 -10.25 12.24
CA PRO A 278 -19.40 -11.24 11.18
C PRO A 278 -18.67 -10.66 9.97
N THR A 279 -18.94 -9.40 9.63
CA THR A 279 -18.25 -8.68 8.55
C THR A 279 -16.75 -8.55 8.84
N LYS A 280 -16.39 -8.15 10.06
CA LYS A 280 -14.99 -8.07 10.50
C LYS A 280 -14.30 -9.44 10.45
N VAL A 281 -14.96 -10.47 10.95
CA VAL A 281 -14.44 -11.85 10.95
C VAL A 281 -14.23 -12.35 9.52
N PHE A 282 -15.21 -12.19 8.64
CA PHE A 282 -15.10 -12.62 7.25
C PHE A 282 -14.02 -11.83 6.51
N GLY A 283 -13.97 -10.51 6.68
CA GLY A 283 -12.89 -9.66 6.17
C GLY A 283 -11.52 -10.15 6.61
N ASN A 284 -11.35 -10.47 7.89
CA ASN A 284 -10.09 -11.00 8.44
C ASN A 284 -9.66 -12.33 7.77
N TYR A 285 -10.60 -13.25 7.47
CA TYR A 285 -10.27 -14.46 6.70
C TYR A 285 -9.75 -14.14 5.28
N LEU A 286 -10.40 -13.21 4.58
CA LEU A 286 -9.95 -12.76 3.26
C LEU A 286 -8.58 -12.07 3.35
N GLU A 287 -8.37 -11.27 4.39
CA GLU A 287 -7.14 -10.55 4.68
C GLU A 287 -5.96 -11.51 4.91
N ILE A 288 -6.08 -12.47 5.83
CA ILE A 288 -4.99 -13.40 6.14
C ILE A 288 -4.65 -14.25 4.90
N THR A 289 -5.67 -14.61 4.10
CA THR A 289 -5.45 -15.28 2.81
C THR A 289 -4.71 -14.39 1.81
N ALA A 290 -5.06 -13.10 1.77
CA ALA A 290 -4.35 -12.13 0.94
C ALA A 290 -2.90 -11.94 1.41
N LEU A 291 -2.67 -11.88 2.72
CA LEU A 291 -1.34 -11.78 3.33
C LEU A 291 -0.45 -12.98 2.99
N ALA A 292 -1.02 -14.19 2.96
CA ALA A 292 -0.33 -15.37 2.45
C ALA A 292 0.05 -15.22 0.97
N GLY A 293 -0.88 -14.71 0.14
CA GLY A 293 -0.62 -14.38 -1.27
C GLY A 293 0.49 -13.34 -1.45
N ILE A 294 0.44 -12.24 -0.69
CA ILE A 294 1.47 -11.19 -0.68
C ILE A 294 2.83 -11.80 -0.33
N GLY A 295 2.89 -12.62 0.71
CA GLY A 295 4.12 -13.32 1.10
C GLY A 295 4.66 -14.19 -0.03
N MET A 296 3.80 -15.00 -0.65
CA MET A 296 4.18 -15.86 -1.78
C MET A 296 4.69 -15.12 -3.02
N SER A 297 4.25 -13.88 -3.22
CA SER A 297 4.72 -13.03 -4.32
C SER A 297 6.06 -12.35 -4.06
N VAL A 298 6.56 -12.35 -2.82
CA VAL A 298 7.87 -11.77 -2.49
C VAL A 298 8.97 -12.68 -3.04
N ASN A 299 9.69 -12.19 -4.04
CA ASN A 299 10.88 -12.85 -4.58
C ASN A 299 12.14 -12.18 -4.01
N ILE A 300 12.89 -12.91 -3.16
CA ILE A 300 14.08 -12.37 -2.49
C ILE A 300 15.17 -12.00 -3.49
N LYS A 301 15.23 -12.68 -4.65
CA LYS A 301 16.22 -12.38 -5.69
C LYS A 301 15.99 -11.03 -6.34
N ASP A 302 14.75 -10.57 -6.42
CA ASP A 302 14.44 -9.27 -7.00
C ASP A 302 14.97 -8.12 -6.12
N LEU A 303 15.23 -8.38 -4.82
CA LEU A 303 15.84 -7.42 -3.90
C LEU A 303 17.31 -7.12 -4.21
N THR A 304 18.00 -8.00 -4.93
CA THR A 304 19.46 -7.90 -5.16
C THR A 304 19.86 -7.63 -6.61
N GLN A 305 18.91 -7.59 -7.55
CA GLN A 305 19.18 -7.60 -8.99
C GLN A 305 19.18 -6.22 -9.69
N HIS A 306 19.21 -5.12 -8.95
CA HIS A 306 19.08 -3.77 -9.53
C HIS A 306 20.40 -2.98 -9.54
N GLY A 307 20.60 -2.16 -10.58
CA GLY A 307 21.81 -1.35 -10.73
C GLY A 307 21.96 -0.29 -9.64
N TRP A 308 23.21 0.04 -9.27
CA TRP A 308 23.52 0.84 -8.08
C TRP A 308 22.80 2.21 -8.02
N LYS A 309 22.66 2.91 -9.16
CA LYS A 309 21.98 4.22 -9.22
C LYS A 309 20.52 4.11 -8.81
N LEU A 310 19.86 3.04 -9.22
CA LEU A 310 18.44 2.80 -8.96
C LEU A 310 18.21 2.37 -7.52
N SER A 311 19.11 1.54 -6.98
CA SER A 311 19.13 1.14 -5.58
C SER A 311 19.42 2.33 -4.66
N ALA A 312 20.37 3.20 -5.02
CA ALA A 312 20.65 4.44 -4.29
C ALA A 312 19.45 5.40 -4.31
N TYR A 313 18.76 5.50 -5.45
CA TYR A 313 17.55 6.32 -5.54
C TYR A 313 16.43 5.79 -4.64
N ALA A 314 16.09 4.50 -4.74
CA ALA A 314 15.06 3.87 -3.92
C ALA A 314 15.41 3.94 -2.41
N GLY A 315 16.65 3.60 -2.05
CA GLY A 315 17.13 3.66 -0.67
C GLY A 315 17.11 5.08 -0.11
N GLY A 316 17.52 6.08 -0.91
CA GLY A 316 17.45 7.48 -0.53
C GLY A 316 16.02 7.97 -0.29
N ILE A 317 15.07 7.56 -1.15
CA ILE A 317 13.65 7.84 -0.96
C ILE A 317 13.14 7.20 0.34
N GLY A 318 13.40 5.91 0.55
CA GLY A 318 12.95 5.20 1.76
C GLY A 318 13.49 5.81 3.04
N LEU A 319 14.79 6.13 3.07
CA LEU A 319 15.43 6.77 4.22
C LEU A 319 14.82 8.14 4.50
N PHE A 320 14.63 8.96 3.47
CA PHE A 320 13.96 10.25 3.62
C PHE A 320 12.54 10.10 4.14
N GLN A 321 11.74 9.20 3.57
CA GLN A 321 10.35 8.98 4.01
C GLN A 321 10.27 8.58 5.48
N ILE A 322 11.16 7.70 5.95
CA ILE A 322 11.23 7.28 7.35
C ILE A 322 11.62 8.45 8.24
N ILE A 323 12.76 9.10 7.97
CA ILE A 323 13.27 10.21 8.80
C ILE A 323 12.25 11.36 8.85
N PHE A 324 11.70 11.73 7.70
CA PHE A 324 10.74 12.82 7.61
C PHE A 324 9.44 12.47 8.35
N ALA A 325 8.94 11.24 8.21
CA ALA A 325 7.78 10.80 8.99
C ALA A 325 8.05 10.82 10.49
N LEU A 326 9.22 10.34 10.95
CA LEU A 326 9.59 10.38 12.36
C LEU A 326 9.59 11.81 12.90
N ILE A 327 10.21 12.76 12.18
CA ILE A 327 10.22 14.18 12.56
C ILE A 327 8.78 14.71 12.66
N LEU A 328 7.94 14.48 11.66
CA LEU A 328 6.57 14.98 11.65
C LEU A 328 5.71 14.33 12.73
N ILE A 329 5.93 13.04 13.04
CA ILE A 329 5.26 12.35 14.15
C ILE A 329 5.61 13.06 15.45
N PHE A 330 6.90 13.20 15.79
CA PHE A 330 7.30 13.87 17.04
C PHE A 330 6.84 15.33 17.15
N MET A 331 6.61 16.02 16.02
CA MET A 331 6.14 17.40 16.00
C MET A 331 4.62 17.55 16.07
N LEU A 332 3.86 16.60 15.51
CA LEU A 332 2.41 16.75 15.26
C LEU A 332 1.54 15.73 16.00
N LEU A 333 2.09 14.59 16.42
CA LEU A 333 1.35 13.42 16.94
C LEU A 333 1.94 12.90 18.26
#